data_AF-A0A8T2M8Q1-F1
#
_entry.id   AF-A0A8T2M8Q1-F1
#
_cell.length_a   1.000
_cell.length_b   1.000
_cell.length_c   1.000
_cell.angle_alpha   90.00
_cell.angle_beta   90.00
_cell.angle_gamma   90.00
#
_symmetry.space_group_name_H-M   'P 1'
#
loop_
_entity.id
_entity.type
_entity.pdbx_description
1 polymer ?
#
loop_
_entity_poly.entity_id
_entity_poly.type
_entity_poly.pdbx_seq_one_letter_code
_entity_poly.pdbx_strand_id
1 'polypeptide(L)'
;MEAGLKSTGINQRSSCAATGNRAIQPEEFIFLQTCSSVRDGCSALHDDVFPGMPPVTDFLTDTSNKLNFVWSSALAVNITISPKPWNNYDHQNIVMLEDDPVVVQSASFLFEKHPSRSTLLSYRSGILNVIRGAGARLTKKSRVVLVGHGSKGNDGASRLGSYGPEEIATVVGAMKIEGGHIQTLSLVGCYLGSDLHFAKKLLSTLRDINIKAELQLLTSPVSVSPAGEQLTMDGNVWRHRDGSKKVIAWLNERGTFQTRMENGNIGEIVPSYEGHPLYMHILEWPTHPQMFVPADLRKKYKSIVCLEGLTWSLFFEEREIRRALDFIPTGDLSPVWLEGQEPKAEVEIKHITNILDLVLEIRHHAREDENFDTYYVLNDFVFKVQKKTFHTSLVGKYMSNQQETQTFLDALKDQKDHYRIPELMQNLEASKFNEFCRQTFHMKQCDHNCGWWSHFFMEAVFSASIRNFRTFSLFLMSVIACEVSRSQGKDNSICSAFVSNDYPMMHEDPWPFHERRGFYGCTIDDTEKTKRERVFWLDEVVSKENSLYSRSKKMMVGVDHDQETELDVFGKVKVMNQYAFASYLEFFRGTIEGKKLSRGCAENAVYEPDEKSH
;
A
#
# COMPACT_ATOMS: atom_id res chain seq x y z
N MET A 1 -64.09 -11.39 50.32
CA MET A 1 -63.93 -12.04 48.99
C MET A 1 -62.47 -12.45 48.92
N GLU A 2 -62.19 -13.54 49.63
CA GLU A 2 -61.64 -14.81 49.09
C GLU A 2 -60.15 -14.65 48.74
N ALA A 3 -59.24 -14.91 49.68
CA ALA A 3 -58.65 -16.22 50.04
C ALA A 3 -57.82 -16.81 48.87
N GLY A 4 -56.59 -17.28 49.01
CA GLY A 4 -55.72 -17.48 50.16
C GLY A 4 -54.54 -18.39 49.76
N LEU A 5 -53.60 -18.50 50.70
CA LEU A 5 -52.67 -19.61 50.95
C LEU A 5 -51.41 -19.90 50.11
N LYS A 6 -50.41 -20.25 50.94
CA LYS A 6 -49.04 -20.72 50.75
C LYS A 6 -48.91 -22.14 50.17
N SER A 7 -47.66 -22.49 49.83
CA SER A 7 -46.92 -23.74 50.14
C SER A 7 -46.40 -24.48 48.87
N THR A 8 -45.07 -24.52 48.66
CA THR A 8 -44.10 -25.62 48.92
C THR A 8 -44.31 -26.93 48.14
N GLY A 9 -43.29 -27.33 47.36
CA GLY A 9 -42.66 -28.66 47.46
C GLY A 9 -42.99 -29.78 46.44
N ILE A 10 -41.96 -30.14 45.65
CA ILE A 10 -41.40 -31.51 45.43
C ILE A 10 -42.21 -32.60 44.65
N ASN A 11 -41.58 -33.08 43.56
CA ASN A 11 -41.55 -34.42 42.90
C ASN A 11 -42.81 -35.29 42.71
N GLN A 12 -43.09 -35.73 41.47
CA GLN A 12 -42.72 -37.08 40.93
C GLN A 12 -43.36 -37.40 39.54
N ARG A 13 -42.49 -37.92 38.66
CA ARG A 13 -42.62 -38.91 37.55
C ARG A 13 -44.00 -39.42 37.02
N SER A 14 -44.08 -39.47 35.68
CA SER A 14 -44.35 -40.67 34.82
C SER A 14 -44.23 -40.23 33.33
N SER A 15 -43.33 -40.74 32.47
CA SER A 15 -43.14 -42.07 31.85
C SER A 15 -44.20 -42.50 30.82
N CYS A 16 -43.85 -42.42 29.54
CA CYS A 16 -44.08 -43.37 28.41
C CYS A 16 -43.42 -42.71 27.17
N ALA A 17 -42.40 -43.21 26.46
CA ALA A 17 -42.07 -44.50 25.85
C ALA A 17 -41.82 -44.23 24.35
N ALA A 18 -40.79 -44.89 23.80
CA ALA A 18 -40.06 -44.55 22.58
C ALA A 18 -40.66 -45.08 21.27
N THR A 19 -40.31 -44.43 20.15
CA THR A 19 -39.91 -44.98 18.82
C THR A 19 -39.45 -43.79 17.95
N GLY A 20 -38.35 -43.72 17.20
CA GLY A 20 -37.23 -44.60 16.91
C GLY A 20 -36.29 -43.88 15.91
N ASN A 21 -34.98 -43.97 16.19
CA ASN A 21 -33.77 -43.81 15.35
C ASN A 21 -33.81 -43.12 13.98
N ARG A 22 -32.91 -42.14 13.78
CA ARG A 22 -31.62 -42.37 13.09
C ARG A 22 -30.64 -41.21 13.30
N ALA A 23 -29.54 -41.52 14.00
CA ALA A 23 -28.27 -40.82 13.85
C ALA A 23 -27.61 -41.29 12.54
N ILE A 24 -26.97 -40.38 11.80
CA ILE A 24 -25.98 -40.71 10.77
C ILE A 24 -24.68 -40.02 11.17
N GLN A 25 -23.65 -40.84 11.29
CA GLN A 25 -22.25 -40.54 11.60
C GLN A 25 -21.56 -39.75 10.46
N PRO A 26 -20.42 -39.12 10.73
CA PRO A 26 -19.59 -38.49 9.71
C PRO A 26 -18.83 -39.56 8.92
N GLU A 27 -18.88 -39.49 7.59
CA GLU A 27 -18.03 -40.34 6.74
C GLU A 27 -16.59 -39.84 6.74
N GLU A 28 -15.69 -40.80 6.83
CA GLU A 28 -14.24 -40.70 6.99
C GLU A 28 -13.58 -41.31 5.74
N PHE A 29 -12.39 -40.78 5.39
CA PHE A 29 -11.36 -41.34 4.50
C PHE A 29 -11.60 -41.47 2.99
N ILE A 30 -10.72 -40.86 2.18
CA ILE A 30 -9.65 -41.58 1.45
C ILE A 30 -8.35 -40.74 1.43
N PHE A 31 -7.32 -41.30 2.04
CA PHE A 31 -5.90 -41.00 1.84
C PHE A 31 -5.46 -41.46 0.45
N LEU A 32 -4.68 -40.65 -0.28
CA LEU A 32 -3.76 -41.16 -1.29
C LEU A 32 -2.39 -40.51 -1.12
N GLN A 33 -1.47 -41.30 -0.58
CA GLN A 33 -0.04 -41.07 -0.57
C GLN A 33 0.61 -42.20 -1.39
N THR A 34 1.75 -41.87 -2.04
CA THR A 34 2.70 -42.75 -2.79
C THR A 34 2.31 -43.01 -4.27
N CYS A 35 3.19 -42.90 -5.27
CA CYS A 35 4.59 -43.34 -5.35
C CYS A 35 5.51 -42.44 -6.21
N SER A 36 6.81 -42.60 -5.94
CA SER A 36 7.98 -41.98 -6.54
C SER A 36 8.51 -42.71 -7.79
N SER A 37 9.24 -41.96 -8.62
CA SER A 37 10.32 -42.34 -9.55
C SER A 37 10.04 -43.30 -10.71
N VAL A 38 10.44 -42.91 -11.93
CA VAL A 38 11.47 -43.57 -12.75
C VAL A 38 12.05 -42.56 -13.76
N ARG A 39 13.35 -42.69 -13.97
CA ARG A 39 14.30 -41.94 -14.81
C ARG A 39 14.36 -42.56 -16.23
N ASP A 40 15.06 -41.86 -17.13
CA ASP A 40 15.55 -42.28 -18.47
C ASP A 40 14.55 -42.01 -19.62
N GLY A 41 14.89 -41.38 -20.75
CA GLY A 41 16.15 -40.85 -21.29
C GLY A 41 15.99 -40.68 -22.81
N CYS A 42 16.68 -39.69 -23.41
CA CYS A 42 17.06 -39.58 -24.84
C CYS A 42 15.92 -39.56 -25.90
N SER A 43 15.97 -38.90 -27.07
CA SER A 43 17.02 -38.28 -27.87
C SER A 43 16.37 -37.47 -29.01
N ALA A 44 17.05 -36.38 -29.39
CA ALA A 44 17.30 -35.83 -30.73
C ALA A 44 16.44 -36.24 -31.95
N LEU A 45 16.03 -35.23 -32.74
CA LEU A 45 15.95 -35.20 -34.22
C LEU A 45 16.01 -33.71 -34.66
N HIS A 46 17.18 -33.25 -35.15
CA HIS A 46 17.48 -32.85 -36.54
C HIS A 46 16.81 -31.53 -36.99
N ASP A 47 17.55 -30.41 -37.11
CA ASP A 47 18.49 -29.99 -38.18
C ASP A 47 17.85 -29.98 -39.59
N ASP A 48 17.55 -28.78 -40.09
CA ASP A 48 17.60 -28.45 -41.51
C ASP A 48 18.27 -27.08 -41.71
N VAL A 49 19.20 -27.06 -42.66
CA VAL A 49 20.24 -26.05 -42.95
C VAL A 49 19.90 -25.35 -44.27
N PHE A 50 19.88 -23.99 -44.26
CA PHE A 50 20.37 -22.95 -45.22
C PHE A 50 20.22 -23.14 -46.76
N PRO A 51 20.27 -22.11 -47.67
CA PRO A 51 21.04 -20.84 -47.57
C PRO A 51 20.44 -19.58 -48.28
N GLY A 52 21.09 -18.41 -48.08
CA GLY A 52 20.90 -17.24 -48.95
C GLY A 52 21.43 -15.91 -48.43
N MET A 53 22.74 -15.66 -48.52
CA MET A 53 23.34 -14.31 -48.53
C MET A 53 24.20 -14.15 -49.78
N PRO A 54 24.26 -12.93 -50.35
CA PRO A 54 25.56 -12.29 -50.56
C PRO A 54 25.57 -10.82 -50.06
N PRO A 55 26.75 -10.16 -50.02
CA PRO A 55 27.09 -9.25 -48.92
C PRO A 55 27.34 -7.78 -49.36
N VAL A 56 27.75 -6.99 -48.35
CA VAL A 56 28.65 -5.81 -48.42
C VAL A 56 27.97 -4.42 -48.37
N THR A 57 28.17 -3.78 -47.19
CA THR A 57 28.39 -2.35 -46.89
C THR A 57 27.30 -1.30 -47.11
N ASP A 58 27.33 -0.34 -46.19
CA ASP A 58 26.66 0.96 -46.15
C ASP A 58 25.18 0.95 -45.79
N PHE A 59 24.88 1.02 -44.49
CA PHE A 59 23.82 1.88 -43.93
C PHE A 59 24.06 2.05 -42.41
N LEU A 60 25.20 2.67 -42.07
CA LEU A 60 25.31 3.45 -40.84
C LEU A 60 24.62 4.79 -41.12
N THR A 61 23.45 5.01 -40.52
CA THR A 61 22.70 6.26 -40.27
C THR A 61 21.21 6.07 -40.56
N ASP A 62 20.46 5.46 -39.65
CA ASP A 62 19.10 5.93 -39.32
C ASP A 62 18.58 5.13 -38.11
N THR A 63 18.61 5.73 -36.92
CA THR A 63 17.76 5.38 -35.75
C THR A 63 18.10 6.22 -34.50
N SER A 64 19.10 7.10 -34.56
CA SER A 64 19.19 8.22 -33.61
C SER A 64 18.29 9.36 -34.08
N ASN A 65 16.98 9.28 -33.78
CA ASN A 65 16.06 10.43 -33.63
C ASN A 65 14.62 9.94 -33.55
N LYS A 66 14.12 9.66 -32.34
CA LYS A 66 12.70 9.80 -31.97
C LYS A 66 12.49 9.55 -30.48
N LEU A 67 13.12 10.38 -29.64
CA LEU A 67 12.64 10.75 -28.29
C LEU A 67 13.28 12.11 -27.96
N ASN A 68 12.94 13.14 -28.74
CA ASN A 68 13.25 14.52 -28.43
C ASN A 68 12.17 15.05 -27.47
N PHE A 69 12.45 15.02 -26.17
CA PHE A 69 11.80 15.91 -25.22
C PHE A 69 12.51 17.27 -25.29
N VAL A 70 11.78 18.27 -25.79
CA VAL A 70 12.22 19.66 -25.90
C VAL A 70 12.35 20.25 -24.49
N TRP A 71 13.57 20.57 -24.08
CA TRP A 71 13.82 21.43 -22.92
C TRP A 71 13.58 22.88 -23.34
N SER A 72 12.62 23.55 -22.69
CA SER A 72 12.47 25.01 -22.78
C SER A 72 13.70 25.68 -22.19
N SER A 73 14.44 26.40 -23.03
CA SER A 73 15.60 27.20 -22.66
C SER A 73 15.20 28.48 -21.90
N ALA A 74 14.95 28.34 -20.60
CA ALA A 74 14.91 29.47 -19.66
C ALA A 74 15.60 29.05 -18.36
N LEU A 75 16.68 29.76 -18.00
CA LEU A 75 17.63 29.53 -16.90
C LEU A 75 18.79 28.56 -17.20
N ALA A 76 19.66 28.97 -18.12
CA ALA A 76 21.04 28.47 -18.15
C ALA A 76 21.78 28.97 -16.89
N VAL A 77 21.93 28.11 -15.89
CA VAL A 77 22.86 28.34 -14.78
C VAL A 77 24.23 27.81 -15.23
N ASN A 78 25.19 28.71 -15.41
CA ASN A 78 26.59 28.35 -15.63
C ASN A 78 27.14 27.69 -14.36
N ILE A 79 27.09 26.36 -14.28
CA ILE A 79 27.79 25.60 -13.25
C ILE A 79 29.22 25.38 -13.73
N THR A 80 30.14 26.16 -13.20
CA THR A 80 31.57 25.90 -13.34
C THR A 80 31.93 24.69 -12.49
N ILE A 81 31.89 23.49 -13.08
CA ILE A 81 32.40 22.27 -12.43
C ILE A 81 33.92 22.39 -12.36
N SER A 82 34.46 22.77 -11.21
CA SER A 82 35.89 22.68 -10.93
C SER A 82 36.24 21.19 -10.80
N PRO A 83 37.07 20.60 -11.66
CA PRO A 83 37.50 19.22 -11.50
C PRO A 83 38.55 19.20 -10.39
N LYS A 84 38.11 19.06 -9.13
CA LYS A 84 39.04 18.75 -8.04
C LYS A 84 39.18 17.22 -7.96
N PRO A 85 40.40 16.68 -8.08
CA PRO A 85 40.61 15.24 -8.08
C PRO A 85 40.39 14.74 -6.66
N TRP A 86 39.48 13.79 -6.47
CA TRP A 86 39.47 12.80 -5.39
C TRP A 86 38.45 11.71 -5.76
N ASN A 87 38.77 10.93 -6.80
CA ASN A 87 38.03 9.72 -7.15
C ASN A 87 39.03 8.63 -7.49
N ASN A 88 39.31 7.78 -6.51
CA ASN A 88 40.41 6.81 -6.53
C ASN A 88 40.04 5.50 -7.25
N TYR A 89 38.93 5.47 -7.98
CA TYR A 89 38.48 4.33 -8.77
C TYR A 89 38.69 4.54 -10.27
N ASP A 90 39.02 3.45 -10.96
CA ASP A 90 39.23 3.43 -12.41
C ASP A 90 37.90 3.28 -13.19
N HIS A 91 36.96 2.51 -12.65
CA HIS A 91 35.63 2.30 -13.22
C HIS A 91 34.58 2.06 -12.13
N GLN A 92 33.31 2.38 -12.40
CA GLN A 92 32.19 1.99 -11.55
C GLN A 92 31.04 1.36 -12.33
N ASN A 93 30.49 0.26 -11.79
CA ASN A 93 29.22 -0.28 -12.23
C ASN A 93 28.11 0.21 -11.29
N ILE A 94 27.07 0.82 -11.84
CA ILE A 94 25.88 1.26 -11.11
C ILE A 94 24.73 0.35 -11.54
N VAL A 95 24.13 -0.37 -10.60
CA VAL A 95 23.09 -1.37 -10.86
C VAL A 95 21.78 -0.91 -10.26
N MET A 96 20.75 -0.79 -11.10
CA MET A 96 19.36 -0.67 -10.67
C MET A 96 18.83 -2.05 -10.32
N LEU A 97 18.42 -2.24 -9.07
CA LEU A 97 17.85 -3.51 -8.60
C LEU A 97 16.34 -3.59 -8.79
N GLU A 98 15.67 -2.46 -9.00
CA GLU A 98 14.22 -2.35 -9.11
C GLU A 98 13.81 -1.43 -10.27
N ASP A 99 12.59 -1.61 -10.76
CA ASP A 99 11.96 -0.73 -11.74
C ASP A 99 11.09 0.34 -11.07
N ASP A 100 11.64 0.99 -10.03
CA ASP A 100 10.99 2.11 -9.36
C ASP A 100 11.54 3.45 -9.92
N PRO A 101 10.69 4.46 -10.20
CA PRO A 101 11.14 5.75 -10.71
C PRO A 101 12.21 6.46 -9.86
N VAL A 102 12.17 6.35 -8.55
CA VAL A 102 13.17 6.93 -7.63
C VAL A 102 14.50 6.19 -7.76
N VAL A 103 14.48 4.85 -7.85
CA VAL A 103 15.67 4.03 -8.08
C VAL A 103 16.29 4.33 -9.45
N VAL A 104 15.47 4.37 -10.50
CA VAL A 104 15.90 4.68 -11.88
C VAL A 104 16.50 6.08 -11.97
N GLN A 105 15.85 7.07 -11.36
CA GLN A 105 16.34 8.44 -11.32
C GLN A 105 17.65 8.54 -10.53
N SER A 106 17.73 7.93 -9.35
CA SER A 106 18.91 7.94 -8.49
C SER A 106 20.12 7.29 -9.18
N ALA A 107 19.93 6.14 -9.80
CA ALA A 107 20.98 5.46 -10.55
C ALA A 107 21.43 6.26 -11.77
N SER A 108 20.49 6.94 -12.45
CA SER A 108 20.81 7.84 -13.56
C SER A 108 21.66 9.04 -13.08
N PHE A 109 21.29 9.71 -11.99
CA PHE A 109 22.08 10.81 -11.45
C PHE A 109 23.48 10.38 -10.99
N LEU A 110 23.61 9.20 -10.38
CA LEU A 110 24.91 8.63 -10.03
C LEU A 110 25.79 8.37 -11.26
N PHE A 111 25.19 7.95 -12.39
CA PHE A 111 25.89 7.74 -13.65
C PHE A 111 26.37 9.06 -14.25
N GLU A 112 25.50 10.07 -14.32
CA GLU A 112 25.82 11.39 -14.89
C GLU A 112 26.91 12.15 -14.13
N LYS A 113 27.18 11.77 -12.88
CA LYS A 113 28.31 12.34 -12.13
C LYS A 113 29.66 12.00 -12.76
N HIS A 114 29.82 10.79 -13.31
CA HIS A 114 31.08 10.32 -13.90
C HIS A 114 30.84 9.41 -15.12
N PRO A 115 30.20 9.89 -16.20
CA PRO A 115 29.70 9.05 -17.29
C PRO A 115 30.82 8.33 -18.06
N SER A 116 32.00 8.94 -18.18
CA SER A 116 33.16 8.38 -18.91
C SER A 116 33.82 7.17 -18.22
N ARG A 117 33.47 6.89 -16.97
CA ARG A 117 34.01 5.79 -16.16
C ARG A 117 32.92 5.03 -15.40
N SER A 118 31.70 5.08 -15.93
CA SER A 118 30.53 4.43 -15.34
C SER A 118 29.85 3.53 -16.37
N THR A 119 29.31 2.41 -15.90
CA THR A 119 28.32 1.61 -16.63
C THR A 119 27.04 1.58 -15.82
N LEU A 120 25.92 1.97 -16.44
CA LEU A 120 24.60 1.82 -15.84
C LEU A 120 24.01 0.48 -16.29
N LEU A 121 23.63 -0.33 -15.31
CA LEU A 121 23.11 -1.68 -15.46
C LEU A 121 21.71 -1.77 -14.83
N SER A 122 20.88 -2.66 -15.34
CA SER A 122 19.67 -3.12 -14.65
C SER A 122 19.80 -4.60 -14.31
N TYR A 123 19.32 -5.00 -13.14
CA TYR A 123 19.20 -6.40 -12.76
C TYR A 123 17.72 -6.79 -12.78
N ARG A 124 17.33 -7.69 -13.68
CA ARG A 124 15.94 -8.16 -13.82
C ARG A 124 15.91 -9.65 -14.10
N SER A 125 15.03 -10.38 -13.42
CA SER A 125 14.80 -11.81 -13.65
C SER A 125 16.09 -12.65 -13.63
N GLY A 126 17.03 -12.30 -12.74
CA GLY A 126 18.33 -13.00 -12.63
C GLY A 126 19.41 -12.56 -13.62
N ILE A 127 19.14 -11.56 -14.48
CA ILE A 127 20.03 -11.15 -15.57
C ILE A 127 20.46 -9.68 -15.41
N LEU A 128 21.76 -9.43 -15.59
CA LEU A 128 22.33 -8.08 -15.70
C LEU A 128 22.29 -7.58 -17.15
N ASN A 129 21.62 -6.47 -17.39
CA ASN A 129 21.53 -5.81 -18.69
C ASN A 129 22.24 -4.45 -18.66
N VAL A 130 23.01 -4.15 -19.70
CA VAL A 130 23.64 -2.83 -19.87
C VAL A 130 22.61 -1.85 -20.42
N ILE A 131 22.42 -0.74 -19.72
CA ILE A 131 21.50 0.34 -20.11
C ILE A 131 22.27 1.51 -20.73
N ARG A 132 23.38 1.94 -20.11
CA ARG A 132 24.25 3.03 -20.62
C ARG A 132 25.72 2.77 -20.27
N GLY A 133 26.60 3.33 -21.10
CA GLY A 133 28.06 3.21 -20.95
C GLY A 133 28.60 1.91 -21.54
N ALA A 134 29.93 1.84 -21.68
CA ALA A 134 30.60 0.63 -22.14
C ALA A 134 30.70 -0.38 -20.99
N GLY A 135 30.41 -1.65 -21.25
CA GLY A 135 30.66 -2.71 -20.28
C GLY A 135 32.16 -2.85 -20.02
N ALA A 136 32.60 -2.60 -18.80
CA ALA A 136 34.01 -2.70 -18.41
C ALA A 136 34.28 -3.92 -17.51
N ARG A 137 35.51 -4.40 -17.55
CA ARG A 137 36.02 -5.39 -16.59
C ARG A 137 36.42 -4.65 -15.32
N LEU A 138 35.94 -5.12 -14.16
CA LEU A 138 36.18 -4.48 -12.86
C LEU A 138 37.50 -4.94 -12.29
N THR A 139 38.36 -4.01 -11.90
CA THR A 139 39.66 -4.27 -11.26
C THR A 139 39.57 -4.11 -9.75
N LYS A 140 40.69 -4.35 -9.05
CA LYS A 140 40.84 -4.05 -7.62
C LYS A 140 40.63 -2.59 -7.24
N LYS A 141 40.66 -1.65 -8.20
CA LYS A 141 40.36 -0.23 -7.99
C LYS A 141 38.93 0.14 -8.38
N SER A 142 38.15 -0.80 -8.92
CA SER A 142 36.80 -0.49 -9.38
C SER A 142 35.79 -0.48 -8.23
N ARG A 143 34.66 0.19 -8.47
CA ARG A 143 33.53 0.30 -7.55
C ARG A 143 32.29 -0.38 -8.13
N VAL A 144 31.50 -0.98 -7.26
CA VAL A 144 30.13 -1.41 -7.58
C VAL A 144 29.18 -0.61 -6.70
N VAL A 145 28.13 -0.05 -7.31
CA VAL A 145 27.07 0.69 -6.65
C VAL A 145 25.76 0.00 -6.94
N LEU A 146 25.12 -0.54 -5.92
CA LEU A 146 23.80 -1.16 -6.05
C LEU A 146 22.77 -0.15 -5.53
N VAL A 147 21.77 0.14 -6.34
CA VAL A 147 20.73 1.13 -6.05
C VAL A 147 19.38 0.42 -5.98
N GLY A 148 18.70 0.61 -4.86
CA GLY A 148 17.40 0.01 -4.58
C GLY A 148 16.86 0.57 -3.28
N HIS A 149 15.59 0.32 -3.00
CA HIS A 149 15.01 0.71 -1.73
C HIS A 149 15.54 -0.19 -0.59
N GLY A 150 15.88 0.42 0.55
CA GLY A 150 16.10 -0.34 1.77
C GLY A 150 14.77 -0.77 2.38
N SER A 151 14.64 -2.04 2.74
CA SER A 151 13.44 -2.61 3.35
C SER A 151 13.75 -3.73 4.36
N LYS A 152 12.72 -4.20 5.05
CA LYS A 152 12.75 -5.43 5.86
C LYS A 152 11.88 -6.49 5.22
N GLY A 153 12.38 -7.72 5.10
CA GLY A 153 11.55 -8.86 4.70
C GLY A 153 10.54 -9.24 5.77
N ASN A 154 9.63 -10.15 5.44
CA ASN A 154 8.66 -10.71 6.39
C ASN A 154 9.31 -11.42 7.59
N ASP A 155 10.56 -11.83 7.42
CA ASP A 155 11.45 -12.43 8.43
C ASP A 155 12.19 -11.37 9.29
N GLY A 156 11.97 -10.08 9.04
CA GLY A 156 12.67 -8.97 9.68
C GLY A 156 14.11 -8.75 9.16
N ALA A 157 14.57 -9.53 8.18
CA ALA A 157 15.90 -9.39 7.62
C ALA A 157 15.98 -8.17 6.69
N SER A 158 17.09 -7.43 6.75
CA SER A 158 17.31 -6.30 5.82
C SER A 158 17.41 -6.76 4.36
N ARG A 159 16.85 -5.96 3.45
CA ARG A 159 16.88 -6.18 2.00
C ARG A 159 17.18 -4.89 1.26
N LEU A 160 17.86 -5.00 0.11
CA LEU A 160 18.06 -3.91 -0.84
C LEU A 160 17.34 -4.26 -2.13
N GLY A 161 16.29 -3.50 -2.45
CA GLY A 161 15.40 -3.78 -3.57
C GLY A 161 14.82 -5.18 -3.54
N SER A 162 14.34 -5.61 -2.37
CA SER A 162 13.85 -6.96 -2.07
C SER A 162 14.89 -8.09 -2.06
N TYR A 163 16.15 -7.81 -2.44
CA TYR A 163 17.23 -8.79 -2.41
C TYR A 163 17.93 -8.85 -1.05
N GLY A 164 18.15 -10.06 -0.55
CA GLY A 164 18.94 -10.33 0.64
C GLY A 164 20.44 -10.44 0.34
N PRO A 165 21.25 -10.76 1.34
CA PRO A 165 22.70 -10.93 1.19
C PRO A 165 23.11 -11.92 0.11
N GLU A 166 22.41 -13.05 0.02
CA GLU A 166 22.69 -14.12 -0.93
C GLU A 166 22.42 -13.69 -2.37
N GLU A 167 21.26 -13.10 -2.64
CA GLU A 167 20.91 -12.66 -3.99
C GLU A 167 21.79 -11.49 -4.44
N ILE A 168 22.13 -10.56 -3.53
CA ILE A 168 23.08 -9.49 -3.82
C ILE A 168 24.46 -10.06 -4.21
N ALA A 169 24.93 -11.10 -3.51
CA ALA A 169 26.17 -11.76 -3.87
C ALA A 169 26.09 -12.40 -5.27
N THR A 170 24.94 -12.96 -5.65
CA THR A 170 24.69 -13.43 -7.03
C THR A 170 24.79 -12.29 -8.06
N VAL A 171 24.20 -11.12 -7.78
CA VAL A 171 24.30 -9.94 -8.68
C VAL A 171 25.75 -9.55 -8.89
N VAL A 172 26.53 -9.44 -7.82
CA VAL A 172 27.95 -9.07 -7.89
C VAL A 172 28.78 -10.17 -8.58
N GLY A 173 28.46 -11.44 -8.32
CA GLY A 173 29.11 -12.60 -8.92
C GLY A 173 28.90 -12.71 -10.44
N ALA A 174 27.82 -12.15 -10.98
CA ALA A 174 27.56 -12.10 -12.42
C ALA A 174 28.45 -11.07 -13.16
N MET A 175 29.20 -10.23 -12.45
CA MET A 175 30.07 -9.21 -13.05
C MET A 175 31.46 -9.76 -13.41
N LYS A 176 32.09 -9.16 -14.43
CA LYS A 176 33.46 -9.50 -14.84
C LYS A 176 34.49 -8.85 -13.90
N ILE A 177 34.85 -9.53 -12.81
CA ILE A 177 35.80 -9.03 -11.79
C ILE A 177 37.19 -9.67 -11.95
N GLU A 178 38.22 -8.86 -12.17
CA GLU A 178 39.61 -9.30 -12.24
C GLU A 178 40.12 -9.75 -10.87
N GLY A 179 40.59 -11.00 -10.79
CA GLY A 179 41.20 -11.53 -9.57
C GLY A 179 40.26 -11.57 -8.36
N GLY A 180 38.94 -11.48 -8.57
CA GLY A 180 37.94 -11.57 -7.49
C GLY A 180 38.03 -10.43 -6.47
N HIS A 181 38.53 -9.25 -6.84
CA HIS A 181 38.66 -8.13 -5.92
C HIS A 181 38.13 -6.84 -6.54
N ILE A 182 37.24 -6.15 -5.83
CA ILE A 182 36.81 -4.79 -6.12
C ILE A 182 37.09 -3.91 -4.92
N GLN A 183 37.32 -2.61 -5.14
CA GLN A 183 37.68 -1.71 -4.06
C GLN A 183 36.52 -1.54 -3.09
N THR A 184 35.35 -1.18 -3.63
CA THR A 184 34.17 -0.85 -2.84
C THR A 184 32.89 -1.43 -3.46
N LEU A 185 32.04 -1.96 -2.59
CA LEU A 185 30.64 -2.28 -2.86
C LEU A 185 29.78 -1.31 -2.06
N SER A 186 29.11 -0.38 -2.74
CA SER A 186 28.28 0.65 -2.13
C SER A 186 26.81 0.29 -2.28
N LEU A 187 26.12 0.07 -1.17
CA LEU A 187 24.68 -0.15 -1.16
C LEU A 187 23.98 1.19 -0.92
N VAL A 188 23.32 1.70 -1.95
CA VAL A 188 22.60 2.98 -1.92
C VAL A 188 21.13 2.67 -1.70
N GLY A 189 20.77 2.55 -0.43
CA GLY A 189 19.42 2.30 0.07
C GLY A 189 19.35 2.62 1.56
N CYS A 190 18.16 2.94 2.05
CA CYS A 190 17.96 3.42 3.42
C CYS A 190 18.23 2.34 4.48
N TYR A 191 18.80 2.74 5.62
CA TYR A 191 18.93 1.96 6.87
C TYR A 191 19.66 0.60 6.84
N LEU A 192 20.26 0.19 5.72
CA LEU A 192 21.00 -1.08 5.63
C LEU A 192 22.20 -1.16 6.59
N GLY A 193 22.81 -0.02 6.91
CA GLY A 193 23.95 0.05 7.84
C GLY A 193 23.57 -0.21 9.30
N SER A 194 22.27 -0.12 9.63
CA SER A 194 21.77 -0.39 10.98
C SER A 194 21.72 -1.89 11.30
N ASP A 195 21.78 -2.76 10.27
CA ASP A 195 21.78 -4.21 10.41
C ASP A 195 23.19 -4.77 10.10
N LEU A 196 24.01 -4.93 11.13
CA LEU A 196 25.35 -5.50 10.97
C LEU A 196 25.34 -7.00 10.65
N HIS A 197 24.22 -7.70 10.92
CA HIS A 197 24.09 -9.12 10.56
C HIS A 197 24.02 -9.25 9.03
N PHE A 198 23.22 -8.40 8.39
CA PHE A 198 23.16 -8.30 6.92
C PHE A 198 24.55 -8.06 6.31
N ALA A 199 25.29 -7.07 6.83
CA ALA A 199 26.63 -6.74 6.34
C ALA A 199 27.61 -7.91 6.47
N LYS A 200 27.62 -8.58 7.63
CA LYS A 200 28.48 -9.74 7.91
C LYS A 200 28.13 -10.91 6.99
N LYS A 201 26.84 -11.18 6.80
CA LYS A 201 26.36 -12.26 5.95
C LYS A 201 26.73 -12.03 4.49
N LEU A 202 26.47 -10.83 3.96
CA LEU A 202 26.82 -10.48 2.57
C LEU A 202 28.31 -10.63 2.30
N LEU A 203 29.16 -10.08 3.16
CA LEU A 203 30.61 -10.21 3.01
C LEU A 203 31.08 -11.67 3.09
N SER A 204 30.43 -12.50 3.91
CA SER A 204 30.74 -13.93 4.00
C SER A 204 30.36 -14.64 2.70
N THR A 205 29.14 -14.39 2.18
CA THR A 205 28.68 -14.99 0.92
C THR A 205 29.54 -14.56 -0.26
N LEU A 206 29.95 -13.28 -0.33
CA LEU A 206 30.88 -12.80 -1.36
C LEU A 206 32.22 -13.54 -1.28
N ARG A 207 32.75 -13.74 -0.08
CA ARG A 207 34.00 -14.49 0.11
C ARG A 207 33.86 -15.95 -0.33
N ASP A 208 32.71 -16.58 -0.07
CA ASP A 208 32.45 -17.97 -0.47
C ASP A 208 32.46 -18.15 -1.99
N ILE A 209 32.13 -17.09 -2.75
CA ILE A 209 32.27 -17.03 -4.21
C ILE A 209 33.58 -16.37 -4.68
N ASN A 210 34.60 -16.29 -3.81
CA ASN A 210 35.93 -15.73 -4.06
C ASN A 210 35.95 -14.23 -4.43
N ILE A 211 34.98 -13.45 -3.96
CA ILE A 211 34.91 -11.99 -4.15
C ILE A 211 35.25 -11.28 -2.85
N LYS A 212 36.16 -10.31 -2.91
CA LYS A 212 36.57 -9.44 -1.80
C LYS A 212 36.23 -7.99 -2.12
N ALA A 213 35.66 -7.27 -1.15
CA ALA A 213 35.31 -5.86 -1.25
C ALA A 213 35.24 -5.19 0.13
N GLU A 214 35.41 -3.87 0.17
CA GLU A 214 34.96 -3.05 1.29
C GLU A 214 33.49 -2.65 1.06
N LEU A 215 32.61 -2.97 2.01
CA LEU A 215 31.17 -2.71 1.93
C LEU A 215 30.85 -1.34 2.54
N GLN A 216 30.08 -0.51 1.84
CA GLN A 216 29.59 0.79 2.30
C GLN A 216 28.08 0.78 2.40
N LEU A 217 27.56 1.12 3.58
CA LEU A 217 26.14 1.07 3.94
C LEU A 217 25.73 2.37 4.61
N LEU A 218 24.44 2.70 4.57
CA LEU A 218 23.90 3.94 5.14
C LEU A 218 22.89 3.62 6.26
N THR A 219 22.94 4.38 7.36
CA THR A 219 22.14 4.16 8.59
C THR A 219 20.96 5.12 8.72
N SER A 220 20.65 5.87 7.68
CA SER A 220 19.57 6.86 7.66
C SER A 220 18.84 6.84 6.32
N PRO A 221 17.81 7.67 6.13
CA PRO A 221 17.22 7.89 4.81
C PRO A 221 18.25 8.45 3.84
N VAL A 222 18.21 7.97 2.61
CA VAL A 222 19.18 8.24 1.55
C VAL A 222 18.45 8.75 0.33
N SER A 223 18.94 9.83 -0.26
CA SER A 223 18.47 10.32 -1.56
C SER A 223 19.68 10.63 -2.43
N VAL A 224 19.47 10.71 -3.75
CA VAL A 224 20.51 11.14 -4.68
C VAL A 224 20.10 12.47 -5.31
N SER A 225 20.95 13.48 -5.19
CA SER A 225 20.71 14.78 -5.80
C SER A 225 20.86 14.72 -7.34
N PRO A 226 20.31 15.69 -8.08
CA PRO A 226 20.54 15.79 -9.54
C PRO A 226 22.02 15.86 -9.94
N ALA A 227 22.92 16.27 -9.03
CA ALA A 227 24.36 16.27 -9.24
C ALA A 227 25.02 14.90 -8.98
N GLY A 228 24.23 13.85 -8.70
CA GLY A 228 24.70 12.51 -8.37
C GLY A 228 25.34 12.41 -6.98
N GLU A 229 25.02 13.33 -6.08
CA GLU A 229 25.52 13.30 -4.71
C GLU A 229 24.58 12.48 -3.82
N GLN A 230 25.14 11.54 -3.07
CA GLN A 230 24.39 10.80 -2.05
C GLN A 230 24.18 11.72 -0.85
N LEU A 231 22.92 11.91 -0.47
CA LEU A 231 22.49 12.72 0.64
C LEU A 231 21.88 11.82 1.69
N THR A 232 22.15 12.14 2.95
CA THR A 232 21.59 11.44 4.11
C THR A 232 20.75 12.39 4.93
N MET A 233 19.69 11.88 5.55
CA MET A 233 18.82 12.69 6.39
C MET A 233 19.25 12.64 7.85
N ASP A 234 19.23 13.79 8.52
CA ASP A 234 19.46 13.94 9.95
C ASP A 234 18.39 14.89 10.52
N GLY A 235 17.46 14.35 11.30
CA GLY A 235 16.20 15.06 11.60
C GLY A 235 15.40 15.31 10.32
N ASN A 236 15.10 16.57 10.04
CA ASN A 236 14.34 16.98 8.84
C ASN A 236 15.22 17.69 7.80
N VAL A 237 16.54 17.56 7.88
CA VAL A 237 17.46 18.18 6.93
C VAL A 237 18.29 17.14 6.17
N TRP A 238 18.45 17.37 4.88
CA TRP A 238 19.34 16.60 4.04
C TRP A 238 20.77 17.12 4.15
N ARG A 239 21.72 16.19 4.29
CA ARG A 239 23.14 16.48 4.45
C ARG A 239 23.96 15.76 3.39
N HIS A 240 24.94 16.46 2.85
CA HIS A 240 25.97 15.90 1.98
C HIS A 240 27.23 15.60 2.79
N ARG A 241 27.94 14.50 2.46
CA ARG A 241 29.20 14.09 3.13
C ARG A 241 29.07 13.94 4.66
N ASP A 242 27.91 13.48 5.11
CA ASP A 242 27.68 13.12 6.52
C ASP A 242 28.16 11.69 6.77
N GLY A 243 29.42 11.58 7.19
CA GLY A 243 30.04 10.31 7.49
C GLY A 243 29.51 9.65 8.76
N SER A 244 28.82 10.42 9.63
CA SER A 244 28.15 9.88 10.81
C SER A 244 26.98 8.94 10.48
N LYS A 245 26.53 8.89 9.22
CA LYS A 245 25.48 7.98 8.74
C LYS A 245 25.98 6.89 7.81
N LYS A 246 27.30 6.75 7.64
CA LYS A 246 27.90 5.77 6.74
C LYS A 246 28.74 4.75 7.49
N VAL A 247 28.35 3.49 7.39
CA VAL A 247 29.06 2.33 7.92
C VAL A 247 29.94 1.75 6.82
N ILE A 248 31.20 1.49 7.15
CA ILE A 248 32.16 0.79 6.33
C ILE A 248 32.45 -0.56 6.98
N ALA A 249 32.21 -1.66 6.26
CA ALA A 249 32.38 -3.02 6.74
C ALA A 249 33.31 -3.84 5.83
N TRP A 250 34.12 -4.72 6.40
CA TRP A 250 35.01 -5.61 5.64
C TRP A 250 35.34 -6.89 6.42
N LEU A 251 35.89 -7.88 5.72
CA LEU A 251 36.54 -9.04 6.34
C LEU A 251 38.05 -8.81 6.32
N ASN A 252 38.72 -9.00 7.47
CA ASN A 252 40.18 -8.98 7.52
C ASN A 252 40.79 -10.23 6.87
N GLU A 253 42.13 -10.32 6.81
CA GLU A 253 42.84 -11.46 6.21
C GLU A 253 42.49 -12.81 6.84
N ARG A 254 42.13 -12.82 8.13
CA ARG A 254 41.70 -14.03 8.87
C ARG A 254 40.20 -14.33 8.67
N GLY A 255 39.50 -13.56 7.85
CA GLY A 255 38.08 -13.72 7.61
C GLY A 255 37.18 -13.24 8.75
N THR A 256 37.71 -12.43 9.68
CA THR A 256 36.94 -11.82 10.78
C THR A 256 36.26 -10.54 10.32
N PHE A 257 35.00 -10.38 10.67
CA PHE A 257 34.20 -9.18 10.37
C PHE A 257 34.69 -7.96 11.16
N GLN A 258 34.79 -6.83 10.47
CA GLN A 258 35.22 -5.53 10.99
C GLN A 258 34.30 -4.43 10.47
N THR A 259 34.08 -3.40 11.27
CA THR A 259 33.23 -2.26 10.92
C THR A 259 33.80 -0.96 11.47
N ARG A 260 33.59 0.15 10.77
CA ARG A 260 33.84 1.50 11.27
C ARG A 260 32.80 2.48 10.71
N MET A 261 32.51 3.55 11.45
CA MET A 261 31.80 4.71 10.89
C MET A 261 32.77 5.57 10.08
N GLU A 262 32.32 6.17 8.98
CA GLU A 262 33.16 7.06 8.17
C GLU A 262 33.37 8.39 8.89
N ASN A 263 34.55 8.63 9.47
CA ASN A 263 35.05 9.92 10.00
C ASN A 263 34.14 10.73 10.96
N GLY A 264 32.93 10.28 11.32
CA GLY A 264 32.02 10.87 12.30
C GLY A 264 31.61 12.33 12.05
N ASN A 265 31.86 12.89 10.87
CA ASN A 265 31.56 14.29 10.57
C ASN A 265 30.07 14.48 10.24
N ILE A 266 29.51 15.63 10.62
CA ILE A 266 28.05 15.93 10.53
C ILE A 266 27.66 16.48 9.13
N GLY A 267 28.55 16.38 8.12
CA GLY A 267 28.26 16.81 6.74
C GLY A 267 27.81 18.27 6.57
N GLU A 268 27.46 18.63 5.34
CA GLU A 268 26.98 19.95 4.93
C GLU A 268 25.47 19.90 4.67
N ILE A 269 24.68 20.82 5.22
CA ILE A 269 23.23 20.89 4.95
C ILE A 269 23.00 21.30 3.50
N VAL A 270 22.08 20.62 2.81
CA VAL A 270 21.60 20.98 1.48
C VAL A 270 20.27 21.72 1.63
N PRO A 271 20.25 23.06 1.59
CA PRO A 271 19.02 23.83 1.81
C PRO A 271 18.00 23.61 0.69
N SER A 272 16.72 23.60 1.05
CA SER A 272 15.59 23.54 0.11
C SER A 272 15.53 22.30 -0.79
N TYR A 273 16.25 21.23 -0.44
CA TYR A 273 16.13 19.94 -1.11
C TYR A 273 15.07 19.09 -0.39
N GLU A 274 14.02 18.67 -1.10
CA GLU A 274 12.95 17.85 -0.51
C GLU A 274 13.22 16.34 -0.61
N GLY A 275 14.06 15.92 -1.56
CA GLY A 275 14.55 14.55 -1.68
C GLY A 275 13.49 13.49 -2.02
N HIS A 276 13.95 12.38 -2.58
CA HIS A 276 13.14 11.18 -2.79
C HIS A 276 13.86 10.02 -2.10
N PRO A 277 13.48 9.67 -0.85
CA PRO A 277 14.22 8.68 -0.09
C PRO A 277 14.14 7.30 -0.75
N LEU A 278 15.27 6.61 -0.84
CA LEU A 278 15.40 5.21 -1.27
C LEU A 278 15.00 4.25 -0.15
N TYR A 279 13.87 4.54 0.49
CA TYR A 279 13.23 3.71 1.51
C TYR A 279 11.98 3.13 0.89
N MET A 280 11.81 1.81 0.95
CA MET A 280 10.50 1.23 0.64
C MET A 280 9.78 1.33 1.95
N HIS A 281 8.82 2.26 2.03
CA HIS A 281 7.91 2.29 3.15
C HIS A 281 7.00 1.07 2.99
N ILE A 282 7.50 -0.12 3.38
CA ILE A 282 6.58 -1.18 3.77
C ILE A 282 5.85 -0.54 4.95
N LEU A 283 4.60 -0.18 4.72
CA LEU A 283 3.72 0.26 5.79
C LEU A 283 3.73 -0.88 6.78
N GLU A 284 4.35 -0.66 7.95
CA GLU A 284 4.35 -1.66 9.00
C GLU A 284 2.90 -1.94 9.35
N TRP A 285 2.39 -3.04 8.81
CA TRP A 285 1.02 -3.44 9.06
C TRP A 285 0.94 -3.73 10.56
N PRO A 286 0.07 -3.04 11.29
CA PRO A 286 0.12 -3.07 12.73
C PRO A 286 -0.21 -4.49 13.20
N THR A 287 0.61 -5.06 14.08
CA THR A 287 0.51 -6.45 14.52
C THR A 287 -0.38 -6.63 15.76
N HIS A 288 -0.74 -5.52 16.40
CA HIS A 288 -1.65 -5.49 17.54
C HIS A 288 -2.54 -4.25 17.48
N PRO A 289 -3.76 -4.31 18.06
CA PRO A 289 -4.61 -3.15 18.32
C PRO A 289 -3.84 -1.93 18.86
N GLN A 290 -4.09 -0.75 18.29
CA GLN A 290 -3.54 0.52 18.80
C GLN A 290 -4.42 1.72 18.39
N MET A 291 -4.18 2.88 19.03
CA MET A 291 -4.82 4.15 18.68
C MET A 291 -3.95 4.91 17.69
N PHE A 292 -4.54 5.37 16.60
CA PHE A 292 -3.87 6.14 15.54
C PHE A 292 -4.17 7.64 15.65
N VAL A 293 -5.34 8.01 16.18
CA VAL A 293 -5.68 9.41 16.44
C VAL A 293 -4.91 9.92 17.68
N PRO A 294 -4.26 11.10 17.60
CA PRO A 294 -3.53 11.69 18.72
C PRO A 294 -4.38 11.85 19.99
N ALA A 295 -3.75 11.66 21.16
CA ALA A 295 -4.43 11.61 22.45
C ALA A 295 -5.21 12.90 22.80
N ASP A 296 -4.71 14.05 22.39
CA ASP A 296 -5.35 15.36 22.53
C ASP A 296 -6.64 15.45 21.72
N LEU A 297 -6.63 15.01 20.46
CA LEU A 297 -7.84 14.93 19.63
C LEU A 297 -8.82 13.89 20.17
N ARG A 298 -8.35 12.75 20.71
CA ARG A 298 -9.22 11.76 21.37
C ARG A 298 -9.88 12.29 22.65
N LYS A 299 -9.24 13.23 23.34
CA LYS A 299 -9.85 13.93 24.49
C LYS A 299 -10.94 14.90 24.02
N LYS A 300 -10.71 15.60 22.92
CA LYS A 300 -11.64 16.57 22.30
C LYS A 300 -12.85 15.88 21.66
N TYR A 301 -12.60 14.85 20.86
CA TYR A 301 -13.59 14.13 20.03
C TYR A 301 -13.83 12.73 20.59
N LYS A 302 -14.74 12.62 21.54
CA LYS A 302 -14.90 11.42 22.39
C LYS A 302 -15.33 10.16 21.62
N SER A 303 -16.05 10.30 20.50
CA SER A 303 -16.59 9.16 19.75
C SER A 303 -15.55 8.51 18.84
N ILE A 304 -14.41 9.17 18.61
CA ILE A 304 -13.38 8.68 17.68
C ILE A 304 -12.77 7.35 18.11
N VAL A 305 -12.69 7.11 19.42
CA VAL A 305 -12.14 5.86 19.99
C VAL A 305 -12.94 4.65 19.52
N CYS A 306 -14.25 4.81 19.38
CA CYS A 306 -15.13 3.74 18.95
C CYS A 306 -15.08 3.52 17.44
N LEU A 307 -14.96 4.61 16.68
CA LEU A 307 -14.70 4.53 15.25
C LEU A 307 -13.39 3.79 14.96
N GLU A 308 -12.33 4.05 15.72
CA GLU A 308 -11.05 3.31 15.61
C GLU A 308 -11.22 1.83 15.93
N GLY A 309 -11.95 1.48 17.00
CA GLY A 309 -12.25 0.08 17.33
C GLY A 309 -13.04 -0.66 16.23
N LEU A 310 -14.06 -0.01 15.66
CA LEU A 310 -14.81 -0.56 14.51
C LEU A 310 -13.88 -0.76 13.31
N THR A 311 -13.02 0.21 13.03
CA THR A 311 -12.05 0.16 11.92
C THR A 311 -11.07 -1.00 12.08
N TRP A 312 -10.59 -1.24 13.30
CA TRP A 312 -9.80 -2.43 13.63
C TRP A 312 -10.55 -3.72 13.32
N SER A 313 -11.82 -3.84 13.71
CA SER A 313 -12.61 -5.04 13.48
C SER A 313 -12.88 -5.34 12.00
N LEU A 314 -12.91 -4.32 11.13
CA LEU A 314 -13.13 -4.48 9.70
C LEU A 314 -11.83 -4.81 8.96
N PHE A 315 -10.72 -4.14 9.31
CA PHE A 315 -9.50 -4.20 8.50
C PHE A 315 -8.40 -5.07 9.06
N PHE A 316 -8.44 -5.48 10.33
CA PHE A 316 -7.42 -6.37 10.90
C PHE A 316 -7.70 -7.85 10.56
N GLU A 317 -6.79 -8.47 9.82
CA GLU A 317 -6.83 -9.90 9.49
C GLU A 317 -5.46 -10.53 9.76
N GLU A 318 -5.47 -11.73 10.35
CA GLU A 318 -4.27 -12.26 10.99
C GLU A 318 -3.31 -12.98 10.04
N ARG A 319 -3.75 -13.58 8.90
CA ARG A 319 -2.91 -14.62 8.23
C ARG A 319 -2.96 -14.79 6.70
N GLU A 320 -3.96 -14.33 5.96
CA GLU A 320 -4.04 -14.55 4.50
C GLU A 320 -4.22 -13.24 3.72
N ILE A 321 -3.49 -13.08 2.60
CA ILE A 321 -3.69 -11.99 1.65
C ILE A 321 -4.81 -12.43 0.70
N ARG A 322 -6.05 -12.10 1.04
CA ARG A 322 -7.22 -12.38 0.21
C ARG A 322 -7.56 -11.18 -0.65
N ARG A 323 -7.92 -11.45 -1.90
CA ARG A 323 -8.38 -10.48 -2.90
C ARG A 323 -9.82 -10.80 -3.30
N ALA A 324 -10.51 -9.82 -3.87
CA ALA A 324 -11.75 -10.06 -4.60
C ALA A 324 -11.50 -10.98 -5.80
N LEU A 325 -12.56 -11.62 -6.28
CA LEU A 325 -12.49 -12.51 -7.44
C LEU A 325 -12.19 -11.72 -8.72
N ASP A 326 -11.55 -12.38 -9.68
CA ASP A 326 -11.39 -11.83 -11.02
C ASP A 326 -12.75 -11.67 -11.70
N PHE A 327 -12.90 -10.58 -12.44
CA PHE A 327 -14.06 -10.35 -13.28
C PHE A 327 -13.98 -11.27 -14.49
N ILE A 328 -14.96 -12.15 -14.62
CA ILE A 328 -15.16 -13.00 -15.79
C ILE A 328 -16.42 -12.50 -16.49
N PRO A 329 -16.31 -11.92 -17.70
CA PRO A 329 -17.48 -11.46 -18.44
C PRO A 329 -18.44 -12.62 -18.70
N THR A 330 -19.72 -12.44 -18.39
CA THR A 330 -20.76 -13.44 -18.67
C THR A 330 -21.55 -13.08 -19.92
N GLY A 331 -21.84 -14.06 -20.77
CA GLY A 331 -22.64 -13.87 -21.99
C GLY A 331 -21.89 -13.06 -23.06
N ASP A 332 -22.61 -12.17 -23.74
CA ASP A 332 -22.10 -11.39 -24.88
C ASP A 332 -21.45 -10.04 -24.46
N LEU A 333 -21.07 -9.89 -23.19
CA LEU A 333 -20.42 -8.67 -22.71
C LEU A 333 -18.99 -8.56 -23.24
N SER A 334 -18.70 -7.46 -23.91
CA SER A 334 -17.37 -7.12 -24.42
C SER A 334 -16.87 -5.81 -23.79
N PRO A 335 -15.57 -5.69 -23.49
CA PRO A 335 -15.02 -4.45 -22.94
C PRO A 335 -15.01 -3.36 -24.01
N VAL A 336 -15.57 -2.21 -23.66
CA VAL A 336 -15.48 -0.96 -24.42
C VAL A 336 -14.57 -0.01 -23.65
N TRP A 337 -13.39 0.28 -24.20
CA TRP A 337 -12.41 1.18 -23.59
C TRP A 337 -12.55 2.60 -24.11
N LEU A 338 -12.26 3.56 -23.23
CA LEU A 338 -12.11 4.96 -23.63
C LEU A 338 -10.76 5.15 -24.32
N GLU A 339 -10.68 6.13 -25.22
CA GLU A 339 -9.53 6.32 -26.11
C GLU A 339 -8.20 6.40 -25.33
N GLY A 340 -7.27 5.50 -25.64
CA GLY A 340 -5.94 5.45 -25.02
C GLY A 340 -5.90 4.93 -23.58
N GLN A 341 -7.03 4.46 -23.02
CA GLN A 341 -7.12 3.98 -21.63
C GLN A 341 -7.10 2.45 -21.51
N GLU A 342 -7.04 1.73 -22.63
CA GLU A 342 -6.90 0.27 -22.64
C GLU A 342 -5.61 -0.18 -21.94
N PRO A 343 -5.65 -1.24 -21.11
CA PRO A 343 -4.46 -1.80 -20.49
C PRO A 343 -3.41 -2.22 -21.55
N LYS A 344 -2.14 -1.88 -21.31
CA LYS A 344 -1.03 -2.19 -22.25
C LYS A 344 -0.66 -3.68 -22.31
N ALA A 345 -1.17 -4.47 -21.38
CA ALA A 345 -0.95 -5.91 -21.26
C ALA A 345 -2.22 -6.57 -20.74
N GLU A 346 -2.26 -7.90 -20.73
CA GLU A 346 -3.33 -8.64 -20.06
C GLU A 346 -3.21 -8.39 -18.54
N VAL A 347 -4.17 -7.65 -17.99
CA VAL A 347 -4.21 -7.28 -16.57
C VAL A 347 -5.42 -7.96 -15.93
N GLU A 348 -5.22 -8.52 -14.74
CA GLU A 348 -6.32 -9.03 -13.92
C GLU A 348 -7.22 -7.87 -13.48
N ILE A 349 -8.51 -7.95 -13.85
CA ILE A 349 -9.52 -6.98 -13.45
C ILE A 349 -10.33 -7.62 -12.32
N LYS A 350 -10.37 -6.99 -11.15
CA LYS A 350 -11.11 -7.53 -9.98
C LYS A 350 -12.58 -7.10 -10.03
N HIS A 351 -13.47 -7.96 -9.56
CA HIS A 351 -14.91 -7.69 -9.54
C HIS A 351 -15.37 -7.24 -8.16
N ILE A 352 -15.93 -6.03 -8.06
CA ILE A 352 -16.54 -5.52 -6.84
C ILE A 352 -18.05 -5.77 -6.90
N THR A 353 -18.52 -6.80 -6.20
CA THR A 353 -19.94 -7.19 -6.18
C THR A 353 -20.61 -6.99 -4.83
N ASN A 354 -19.82 -6.95 -3.76
CA ASN A 354 -20.32 -6.92 -2.40
C ASN A 354 -19.37 -6.16 -1.46
N ILE A 355 -19.80 -5.98 -0.21
CA ILE A 355 -19.03 -5.23 0.80
C ILE A 355 -17.74 -5.94 1.21
N LEU A 356 -17.70 -7.28 1.19
CA LEU A 356 -16.49 -8.03 1.50
C LEU A 356 -15.41 -7.80 0.43
N ASP A 357 -15.79 -7.80 -0.86
CA ASP A 357 -14.87 -7.50 -1.96
C ASP A 357 -14.20 -6.12 -1.75
N LEU A 358 -14.98 -5.11 -1.34
CA LEU A 358 -14.46 -3.78 -1.00
C LEU A 358 -13.44 -3.84 0.12
N VAL A 359 -13.74 -4.53 1.23
CA VAL A 359 -12.82 -4.64 2.37
C VAL A 359 -11.51 -5.30 1.97
N LEU A 360 -11.57 -6.40 1.20
CA LEU A 360 -10.40 -7.13 0.73
C LEU A 360 -9.51 -6.24 -0.14
N GLU A 361 -10.09 -5.51 -1.09
CA GLU A 361 -9.35 -4.69 -2.03
C GLU A 361 -8.83 -3.39 -1.40
N ILE A 362 -9.60 -2.76 -0.51
CA ILE A 362 -9.14 -1.62 0.29
C ILE A 362 -7.94 -2.04 1.16
N ARG A 363 -8.03 -3.20 1.82
CA ARG A 363 -6.95 -3.77 2.64
C ARG A 363 -5.71 -4.04 1.80
N HIS A 364 -5.89 -4.69 0.65
CA HIS A 364 -4.79 -4.99 -0.26
C HIS A 364 -4.02 -3.73 -0.65
N HIS A 365 -4.70 -2.69 -1.14
CA HIS A 365 -4.04 -1.43 -1.53
C HIS A 365 -3.35 -0.71 -0.37
N ALA A 366 -3.95 -0.77 0.82
CA ALA A 366 -3.38 -0.15 1.99
C ALA A 366 -2.18 -0.93 2.57
N ARG A 367 -2.06 -2.23 2.26
CA ARG A 367 -0.99 -3.10 2.77
C ARG A 367 0.16 -3.25 1.77
N GLU A 368 -0.19 -3.54 0.53
CA GLU A 368 0.76 -3.89 -0.51
C GLU A 368 1.24 -2.65 -1.25
N ASP A 369 2.50 -2.67 -1.70
CA ASP A 369 3.13 -1.59 -2.48
C ASP A 369 3.34 -2.08 -3.92
N GLU A 370 2.22 -2.31 -4.62
CA GLU A 370 2.24 -2.80 -5.99
C GLU A 370 2.77 -1.75 -6.97
N ASN A 371 3.55 -2.21 -7.96
CA ASN A 371 4.22 -1.31 -8.89
C ASN A 371 3.40 -0.93 -10.13
N PHE A 372 2.14 -1.36 -10.21
CA PHE A 372 1.26 -1.22 -11.36
C PHE A 372 -0.12 -0.67 -10.94
N ASP A 373 -0.81 -0.06 -11.89
CA ASP A 373 -2.21 0.37 -11.70
C ASP A 373 -3.11 -0.87 -11.67
N THR A 374 -4.17 -0.82 -10.86
CA THR A 374 -5.12 -1.92 -10.71
C THR A 374 -6.46 -1.57 -11.32
N TYR A 375 -7.22 -2.58 -11.73
CA TYR A 375 -8.46 -2.40 -12.46
C TYR A 375 -9.60 -3.11 -11.76
N TYR A 376 -10.75 -2.44 -11.72
CA TYR A 376 -11.95 -2.91 -11.03
C TYR A 376 -13.18 -2.77 -11.90
N VAL A 377 -14.10 -3.72 -11.78
CA VAL A 377 -15.46 -3.60 -12.32
C VAL A 377 -16.46 -3.31 -11.19
N LEU A 378 -17.27 -2.27 -11.39
CA LEU A 378 -18.43 -1.91 -10.56
C LEU A 378 -19.59 -1.51 -11.46
N ASN A 379 -20.74 -2.18 -11.38
CA ASN A 379 -21.90 -1.96 -12.26
C ASN A 379 -21.55 -1.97 -13.76
N ASP A 380 -20.73 -2.93 -14.19
CA ASP A 380 -20.16 -3.06 -15.54
C ASP A 380 -19.17 -1.97 -15.97
N PHE A 381 -19.00 -0.89 -15.19
CA PHE A 381 -18.00 0.14 -15.46
C PHE A 381 -16.62 -0.30 -14.99
N VAL A 382 -15.60 -0.02 -15.80
CA VAL A 382 -14.21 -0.36 -15.53
C VAL A 382 -13.49 0.87 -14.98
N PHE A 383 -12.93 0.74 -13.80
CA PHE A 383 -12.17 1.77 -13.12
C PHE A 383 -10.70 1.38 -13.00
N LYS A 384 -9.82 2.33 -13.33
CA LYS A 384 -8.39 2.25 -13.07
C LYS A 384 -8.09 2.97 -11.76
N VAL A 385 -7.44 2.29 -10.83
CA VAL A 385 -6.96 2.85 -9.57
C VAL A 385 -5.46 3.03 -9.67
N GLN A 386 -5.03 4.29 -9.65
CA GLN A 386 -3.63 4.69 -9.81
C GLN A 386 -2.79 4.27 -8.60
N LYS A 387 -1.65 3.62 -8.80
CA LYS A 387 -0.87 3.06 -7.68
C LYS A 387 -0.38 4.09 -6.65
N LYS A 388 0.04 5.28 -7.11
CA LYS A 388 0.72 6.28 -6.25
C LYS A 388 -0.25 7.19 -5.51
N THR A 389 -1.34 7.54 -6.19
CA THR A 389 -2.29 8.54 -5.69
C THR A 389 -3.56 7.88 -5.15
N PHE A 390 -3.83 6.64 -5.55
CA PHE A 390 -5.11 5.93 -5.39
C PHE A 390 -6.28 6.61 -6.10
N HIS A 391 -6.05 7.60 -6.96
CA HIS A 391 -7.13 8.21 -7.71
C HIS A 391 -7.76 7.21 -8.67
N THR A 392 -9.07 7.35 -8.82
CA THR A 392 -9.89 6.48 -9.63
C THR A 392 -10.28 7.20 -10.92
N SER A 393 -10.03 6.53 -12.04
CA SER A 393 -10.39 7.00 -13.38
C SER A 393 -11.36 6.00 -13.99
N LEU A 394 -12.49 6.48 -14.51
CA LEU A 394 -13.35 5.67 -15.37
C LEU A 394 -12.62 5.45 -16.71
N VAL A 395 -12.38 4.20 -17.09
CA VAL A 395 -11.57 3.86 -18.27
C VAL A 395 -12.32 3.04 -19.31
N GLY A 396 -13.46 2.48 -18.96
CA GLY A 396 -14.28 1.71 -19.88
C GLY A 396 -15.56 1.18 -19.27
N LYS A 397 -16.26 0.34 -20.03
CA LYS A 397 -17.47 -0.35 -19.59
C LYS A 397 -17.62 -1.67 -20.35
N TYR A 398 -18.09 -2.72 -19.68
CA TYR A 398 -18.53 -3.94 -20.35
C TYR A 398 -19.94 -3.75 -20.92
N MET A 399 -20.11 -4.03 -22.21
CA MET A 399 -21.35 -3.78 -22.94
C MET A 399 -21.63 -4.92 -23.93
N SER A 400 -22.91 -5.25 -24.11
CA SER A 400 -23.39 -6.23 -25.10
C SER A 400 -23.96 -5.58 -26.36
N ASN A 401 -24.41 -4.32 -26.28
CA ASN A 401 -25.03 -3.60 -27.39
C ASN A 401 -24.04 -2.65 -28.08
N GLN A 402 -23.61 -3.00 -29.31
CA GLN A 402 -22.72 -2.17 -30.11
C GLN A 402 -23.33 -0.79 -30.47
N GLN A 403 -24.66 -0.66 -30.51
CA GLN A 403 -25.31 0.61 -30.86
C GLN A 403 -25.25 1.64 -29.72
N GLU A 404 -25.22 1.19 -28.46
CA GLU A 404 -25.05 2.05 -27.28
C GLU A 404 -23.59 2.45 -27.04
N THR A 405 -22.65 1.77 -27.68
CA THR A 405 -21.20 2.01 -27.53
C THR A 405 -20.84 3.44 -27.93
N GLN A 406 -21.31 3.93 -29.08
CA GLN A 406 -20.98 5.28 -29.53
C GLN A 406 -21.54 6.34 -28.58
N THR A 407 -22.78 6.15 -28.09
CA THR A 407 -23.38 7.06 -27.11
C THR A 407 -22.59 7.11 -25.80
N PHE A 408 -22.09 5.97 -25.32
CA PHE A 408 -21.22 5.91 -24.14
C PHE A 408 -19.89 6.65 -24.37
N LEU A 409 -19.22 6.39 -25.50
CA LEU A 409 -17.96 7.03 -25.84
C LEU A 409 -18.11 8.55 -26.00
N ASP A 410 -19.17 9.00 -26.68
CA ASP A 410 -19.44 10.43 -26.89
C ASP A 410 -19.74 11.14 -25.56
N ALA A 411 -20.48 10.50 -24.65
CA ALA A 411 -20.82 11.06 -23.34
C ALA A 411 -19.59 11.25 -22.41
N LEU A 412 -18.52 10.49 -22.64
CA LEU A 412 -17.30 10.50 -21.81
C LEU A 412 -16.06 11.01 -22.56
N LYS A 413 -16.21 11.51 -23.78
CA LYS A 413 -15.10 11.98 -24.62
C LYS A 413 -14.26 13.08 -23.95
N ASP A 414 -14.92 13.98 -23.23
CA ASP A 414 -14.29 15.12 -22.56
C ASP A 414 -14.02 14.86 -21.07
N GLN A 415 -13.99 13.59 -20.65
CA GLN A 415 -13.75 13.27 -19.25
C GLN A 415 -12.33 13.63 -18.83
N LYS A 416 -12.17 13.99 -17.55
CA LYS A 416 -10.86 14.22 -16.95
C LYS A 416 -10.25 12.90 -16.50
N ASP A 417 -8.93 12.78 -16.57
CA ASP A 417 -8.21 11.66 -15.96
C ASP A 417 -8.43 11.58 -14.44
N HIS A 418 -8.66 12.73 -13.80
CA HIS A 418 -8.93 12.82 -12.37
C HIS A 418 -10.01 13.87 -12.08
N TYR A 419 -10.97 13.49 -11.24
CA TYR A 419 -12.00 14.38 -10.71
C TYR A 419 -11.85 14.53 -9.20
N ARG A 420 -12.01 15.75 -8.72
CA ARG A 420 -12.17 16.02 -7.29
C ARG A 420 -13.58 15.61 -6.85
N ILE A 421 -13.72 15.21 -5.59
CA ILE A 421 -15.01 14.79 -5.04
C ILE A 421 -16.11 15.87 -5.20
N PRO A 422 -15.84 17.18 -4.97
CA PRO A 422 -16.83 18.21 -5.23
C PRO A 422 -17.29 18.29 -6.70
N GLU A 423 -16.43 17.98 -7.66
CA GLU A 423 -16.78 17.97 -9.09
C GLU A 423 -17.71 16.79 -9.41
N LEU A 424 -17.43 15.61 -8.85
CA LEU A 424 -18.29 14.42 -8.99
C LEU A 424 -19.67 14.66 -8.36
N MET A 425 -19.75 15.44 -7.28
CA MET A 425 -21.01 15.73 -6.58
C MET A 425 -21.94 16.69 -7.33
N GLN A 426 -21.43 17.56 -8.23
CA GLN A 426 -22.24 18.61 -8.86
C GLN A 426 -23.45 18.07 -9.64
N ASN A 427 -23.33 16.87 -10.21
CA ASN A 427 -24.37 16.24 -11.03
C ASN A 427 -25.15 15.17 -10.27
N LEU A 428 -24.98 15.07 -8.95
CA LEU A 428 -25.53 14.01 -8.12
C LEU A 428 -26.45 14.57 -7.03
N GLU A 429 -27.64 13.96 -6.91
CA GLU A 429 -28.56 14.28 -5.82
C GLU A 429 -28.18 13.47 -4.58
N ALA A 430 -27.64 14.12 -3.55
CA ALA A 430 -27.14 13.44 -2.34
C ALA A 430 -28.15 12.48 -1.68
N SER A 431 -29.45 12.75 -1.78
CA SER A 431 -30.53 11.89 -1.26
C SER A 431 -30.58 10.50 -1.91
N LYS A 432 -30.04 10.36 -3.12
CA LYS A 432 -30.04 9.13 -3.93
C LYS A 432 -28.83 8.23 -3.66
N PHE A 433 -27.84 8.66 -2.89
CA PHE A 433 -26.65 7.87 -2.63
C PHE A 433 -26.94 6.51 -1.98
N ASN A 434 -27.81 6.48 -0.97
CA ASN A 434 -28.22 5.25 -0.31
C ASN A 434 -29.01 4.32 -1.25
N GLU A 435 -29.83 4.91 -2.13
CA GLU A 435 -30.52 4.14 -3.18
C GLU A 435 -29.51 3.47 -4.11
N PHE A 436 -28.54 4.23 -4.62
CA PHE A 436 -27.46 3.69 -5.45
C PHE A 436 -26.70 2.56 -4.76
N CYS A 437 -26.35 2.71 -3.48
CA CYS A 437 -25.66 1.65 -2.72
C CYS A 437 -26.51 0.38 -2.62
N ARG A 438 -27.82 0.52 -2.34
CA ARG A 438 -28.75 -0.62 -2.30
C ARG A 438 -28.87 -1.30 -3.66
N GLN A 439 -29.06 -0.52 -4.72
CA GLN A 439 -29.16 -1.05 -6.07
C GLN A 439 -27.89 -1.84 -6.45
N THR A 440 -26.72 -1.24 -6.22
CA THR A 440 -25.42 -1.83 -6.55
C THR A 440 -25.12 -3.11 -5.77
N PHE A 441 -25.16 -3.06 -4.43
CA PHE A 441 -24.64 -4.15 -3.59
C PHE A 441 -25.71 -5.16 -3.14
N HIS A 442 -27.00 -4.80 -3.18
CA HIS A 442 -28.08 -5.70 -2.82
C HIS A 442 -28.81 -6.22 -4.07
N MET A 443 -29.24 -5.31 -4.94
CA MET A 443 -30.05 -5.68 -6.12
C MET A 443 -29.22 -6.06 -7.34
N LYS A 444 -27.90 -5.80 -7.32
CA LYS A 444 -26.96 -6.05 -8.43
C LYS A 444 -27.39 -5.39 -9.73
N GLN A 445 -27.94 -4.19 -9.62
CA GLN A 445 -28.35 -3.36 -10.75
C GLN A 445 -28.09 -1.89 -10.43
N CYS A 446 -28.15 -1.03 -11.43
CA CYS A 446 -28.17 0.41 -11.20
C CYS A 446 -29.06 1.07 -12.24
N ASP A 447 -29.96 1.94 -11.78
CA ASP A 447 -31.05 2.45 -12.62
C ASP A 447 -30.81 3.89 -13.11
N HIS A 448 -30.08 4.72 -12.36
CA HIS A 448 -29.93 6.15 -12.65
C HIS A 448 -28.51 6.67 -12.41
N ASN A 449 -27.97 7.44 -13.36
CA ASN A 449 -26.64 8.07 -13.30
C ASN A 449 -25.50 7.13 -12.88
N CYS A 450 -25.56 5.87 -13.30
CA CYS A 450 -24.69 4.80 -12.79
C CYS A 450 -23.20 5.06 -12.99
N GLY A 451 -22.81 5.66 -14.13
CA GLY A 451 -21.41 6.04 -14.35
C GLY A 451 -20.92 7.05 -13.32
N TRP A 452 -21.68 8.14 -13.11
CA TRP A 452 -21.34 9.19 -12.15
C TRP A 452 -21.38 8.71 -10.70
N TRP A 453 -22.42 7.95 -10.31
CA TRP A 453 -22.49 7.39 -8.96
C TRP A 453 -21.39 6.37 -8.69
N SER A 454 -21.08 5.51 -9.66
CA SER A 454 -19.99 4.54 -9.53
C SER A 454 -18.63 5.24 -9.45
N HIS A 455 -18.41 6.30 -10.22
CA HIS A 455 -17.17 7.11 -10.12
C HIS A 455 -17.07 7.82 -8.78
N PHE A 456 -18.14 8.49 -8.34
CA PHE A 456 -18.20 9.08 -7.00
C PHE A 456 -17.90 8.05 -5.91
N PHE A 457 -18.51 6.86 -6.00
CA PHE A 457 -18.30 5.79 -5.04
C PHE A 457 -16.84 5.30 -5.04
N MET A 458 -16.25 5.09 -6.22
CA MET A 458 -14.85 4.65 -6.33
C MET A 458 -13.87 5.69 -5.77
N GLU A 459 -14.13 6.99 -5.93
CA GLU A 459 -13.25 8.03 -5.40
C GLU A 459 -13.51 8.34 -3.91
N ALA A 460 -14.78 8.55 -3.53
CA ALA A 460 -15.17 9.02 -2.20
C ALA A 460 -15.42 7.89 -1.18
N VAL A 461 -15.60 6.65 -1.62
CA VAL A 461 -15.70 5.50 -0.71
C VAL A 461 -14.46 4.64 -0.84
N PHE A 462 -14.20 4.07 -2.00
CA PHE A 462 -13.13 3.08 -2.16
C PHE A 462 -11.72 3.70 -1.98
N SER A 463 -11.35 4.68 -2.81
CA SER A 463 -10.04 5.34 -2.76
C SER A 463 -9.78 6.08 -1.44
N ALA A 464 -10.76 6.84 -0.96
CA ALA A 464 -10.65 7.50 0.32
C ALA A 464 -10.48 6.53 1.50
N SER A 465 -11.05 5.32 1.40
CA SER A 465 -10.86 4.27 2.40
C SER A 465 -9.50 3.60 2.32
N ILE A 466 -8.91 3.46 1.12
CA ILE A 466 -7.50 3.07 0.98
C ILE A 466 -6.63 4.05 1.75
N ARG A 467 -6.85 5.36 1.56
CA ARG A 467 -6.10 6.41 2.25
C ARG A 467 -6.35 6.39 3.76
N ASN A 468 -7.59 6.29 4.22
CA ASN A 468 -7.94 6.28 5.63
C ASN A 468 -9.07 5.29 5.91
N PHE A 469 -8.77 4.16 6.55
CA PHE A 469 -9.74 3.08 6.80
C PHE A 469 -10.97 3.53 7.59
N ARG A 470 -10.86 4.57 8.44
CA ARG A 470 -12.00 5.11 9.18
C ARG A 470 -13.12 5.60 8.26
N THR A 471 -12.79 6.02 7.03
CA THR A 471 -13.75 6.43 6.00
C THR A 471 -14.72 5.30 5.66
N PHE A 472 -14.24 4.06 5.52
CA PHE A 472 -15.11 2.93 5.18
C PHE A 472 -16.04 2.57 6.34
N SER A 473 -15.52 2.58 7.57
CA SER A 473 -16.31 2.39 8.78
C SER A 473 -17.44 3.43 8.86
N LEU A 474 -17.14 4.70 8.57
CA LEU A 474 -18.13 5.78 8.54
C LEU A 474 -19.14 5.64 7.42
N PHE A 475 -18.72 5.22 6.23
CA PHE A 475 -19.60 4.94 5.11
C PHE A 475 -20.65 3.91 5.52
N LEU A 476 -20.24 2.75 6.04
CA LEU A 476 -21.17 1.70 6.45
C LEU A 476 -22.11 2.18 7.56
N MET A 477 -21.57 2.85 8.59
CA MET A 477 -22.38 3.41 9.68
C MET A 477 -23.43 4.40 9.18
N SER A 478 -23.08 5.26 8.22
CA SER A 478 -23.99 6.27 7.68
C SER A 478 -25.10 5.64 6.84
N VAL A 479 -24.76 4.63 6.02
CA VAL A 479 -25.73 3.90 5.20
C VAL A 479 -26.71 3.13 6.08
N ILE A 480 -26.21 2.38 7.07
CA ILE A 480 -27.06 1.64 8.01
C ILE A 480 -27.96 2.60 8.80
N ALA A 481 -27.42 3.70 9.32
CA ALA A 481 -28.20 4.70 10.04
C ALA A 481 -29.30 5.33 9.17
N CYS A 482 -29.04 5.54 7.88
CA CYS A 482 -30.06 6.00 6.94
C CYS A 482 -31.19 4.98 6.77
N GLU A 483 -30.85 3.71 6.55
CA GLU A 483 -31.85 2.64 6.38
C GLU A 483 -32.71 2.46 7.64
N VAL A 484 -32.11 2.53 8.83
CA VAL A 484 -32.84 2.52 10.10
C VAL A 484 -33.74 3.76 10.24
N SER A 485 -33.28 4.95 9.83
CA SER A 485 -34.11 6.16 9.86
C SER A 485 -35.32 6.03 8.93
N ARG A 486 -35.12 5.47 7.73
CA ARG A 486 -36.19 5.23 6.75
C ARG A 486 -37.23 4.25 7.27
N SER A 487 -36.82 3.16 7.92
CA SER A 487 -37.78 2.20 8.50
C SER A 487 -38.63 2.82 9.61
N GLN A 488 -38.15 3.90 10.25
CA GLN A 488 -38.91 4.68 11.22
C GLN A 488 -39.81 5.76 10.58
N GLY A 489 -39.85 5.88 9.25
CA GLY A 489 -40.62 6.89 8.54
C GLY A 489 -40.06 8.31 8.68
N LYS A 490 -38.78 8.46 9.05
CA LYS A 490 -38.10 9.75 9.18
C LYS A 490 -37.15 9.96 8.01
N ASP A 491 -37.44 10.94 7.17
CA ASP A 491 -36.45 11.47 6.23
C ASP A 491 -35.47 12.36 7.00
N ASN A 492 -34.22 11.93 7.11
CA ASN A 492 -33.23 12.55 7.96
C ASN A 492 -31.99 12.91 7.16
N SER A 493 -31.44 14.09 7.45
CA SER A 493 -30.15 14.59 6.99
C SER A 493 -28.99 13.58 7.04
N ILE A 494 -29.08 12.51 7.85
CA ILE A 494 -28.06 11.45 7.89
C ILE A 494 -27.93 10.71 6.55
N CYS A 495 -29.02 10.58 5.79
CA CYS A 495 -29.05 9.90 4.49
C CYS A 495 -28.25 10.59 3.39
N SER A 496 -27.97 11.88 3.56
CA SER A 496 -27.13 12.66 2.64
C SER A 496 -25.81 13.10 3.27
N ALA A 497 -25.58 12.82 4.56
CA ALA A 497 -24.43 13.35 5.30
C ALA A 497 -23.08 12.85 4.76
N PHE A 498 -23.01 11.63 4.23
CA PHE A 498 -21.77 11.13 3.61
C PHE A 498 -21.48 11.78 2.25
N VAL A 499 -22.49 12.38 1.60
CA VAL A 499 -22.42 13.05 0.29
C VAL A 499 -22.77 14.53 0.45
N SER A 500 -22.20 15.17 1.47
CA SER A 500 -22.38 16.59 1.75
C SER A 500 -21.07 17.19 2.27
N ASN A 501 -21.11 18.45 2.69
CA ASN A 501 -19.98 19.12 3.35
C ASN A 501 -19.52 18.42 4.65
N ASP A 502 -20.32 17.49 5.19
CA ASP A 502 -19.97 16.67 6.35
C ASP A 502 -18.99 15.52 6.00
N TYR A 503 -18.70 15.30 4.71
CA TYR A 503 -17.78 14.26 4.26
C TYR A 503 -16.35 14.50 4.81
N PRO A 504 -15.79 13.58 5.63
CA PRO A 504 -14.54 13.85 6.35
C PRO A 504 -13.31 14.04 5.48
N MET A 505 -13.27 13.41 4.31
CA MET A 505 -12.13 13.47 3.38
C MET A 505 -12.35 14.52 2.28
N MET A 506 -13.28 15.47 2.49
CA MET A 506 -13.50 16.59 1.59
C MET A 506 -12.33 17.58 1.68
N HIS A 507 -11.42 17.56 0.71
CA HIS A 507 -10.28 18.49 0.65
C HIS A 507 -10.04 18.96 -0.79
N GLU A 508 -9.59 20.21 -0.96
CA GLU A 508 -9.37 20.82 -2.29
C GLU A 508 -8.05 20.40 -2.94
N ASP A 509 -7.05 20.05 -2.13
CA ASP A 509 -5.72 19.62 -2.61
C ASP A 509 -5.57 18.10 -2.69
N PRO A 510 -4.72 17.59 -3.61
CA PRO A 510 -4.36 16.18 -3.66
C PRO A 510 -3.85 15.70 -2.30
N TRP A 511 -4.24 14.48 -1.94
CA TRP A 511 -3.89 13.84 -0.67
C TRP A 511 -2.40 14.00 -0.34
N PRO A 512 -2.01 14.83 0.65
CA PRO A 512 -0.62 15.27 0.80
C PRO A 512 0.30 14.19 1.40
N PHE A 513 -0.25 13.02 1.73
CA PHE A 513 0.45 11.94 2.42
C PHE A 513 0.35 10.64 1.62
N HIS A 514 0.76 10.64 0.36
CA HIS A 514 0.74 9.43 -0.49
C HIS A 514 1.49 8.24 0.12
N GLU A 515 2.43 8.50 1.03
CA GLU A 515 3.18 7.50 1.79
C GLU A 515 2.39 6.92 2.98
N ARG A 516 1.28 7.54 3.40
CA ARG A 516 0.42 7.08 4.51
C ARG A 516 -0.94 6.65 3.98
N ARG A 517 -1.31 5.41 4.29
CA ARG A 517 -2.57 4.80 3.92
C ARG A 517 -3.08 3.87 5.03
N GLY A 518 -4.29 3.36 4.88
CA GLY A 518 -4.95 2.46 5.81
C GLY A 518 -5.15 3.08 7.19
N PHE A 519 -4.61 2.42 8.21
CA PHE A 519 -4.71 2.88 9.60
C PHE A 519 -3.94 4.19 9.88
N TYR A 520 -2.87 4.45 9.11
CA TYR A 520 -1.95 5.57 9.33
C TYR A 520 -2.30 6.80 8.49
N GLY A 521 -3.27 6.71 7.59
CA GLY A 521 -3.65 7.75 6.63
C GLY A 521 -3.81 9.14 7.22
N CYS A 522 -4.80 9.29 8.09
CA CYS A 522 -5.09 10.52 8.81
C CYS A 522 -4.43 10.48 10.20
N THR A 523 -3.10 10.52 10.22
CA THR A 523 -2.29 10.63 11.44
C THR A 523 -1.17 11.66 11.26
N ILE A 524 -0.66 12.19 12.37
CA ILE A 524 0.54 13.04 12.40
C ILE A 524 1.54 12.48 13.40
N ASP A 525 2.82 12.53 13.06
CA ASP A 525 3.91 12.16 13.97
C ASP A 525 4.34 13.35 14.86
N ASP A 526 5.21 13.09 15.84
CA ASP A 526 5.69 14.12 16.77
C ASP A 526 6.47 15.26 16.11
N THR A 527 7.12 15.00 14.96
CA THR A 527 7.86 16.02 14.23
C THR A 527 6.93 16.96 13.47
N GLU A 528 5.77 16.46 13.02
CA GLU A 528 4.75 17.18 12.28
C GLU A 528 3.81 17.98 13.16
N LYS A 529 3.71 17.68 14.45
CA LYS A 529 2.92 18.46 15.43
C LYS A 529 3.32 19.94 15.49
N THR A 530 4.53 20.27 15.04
CA THR A 530 5.01 21.65 14.95
C THR A 530 4.45 22.41 13.74
N LYS A 531 3.91 21.71 12.73
CA LYS A 531 3.34 22.28 11.51
C LYS A 531 1.86 22.59 11.71
N ARG A 532 1.54 23.86 11.95
CA ARG A 532 0.19 24.33 12.30
C ARG A 532 -0.89 23.90 11.30
N GLU A 533 -0.59 23.93 10.01
CA GLU A 533 -1.51 23.54 8.94
C GLU A 533 -1.87 22.04 9.00
N ARG A 534 -0.89 21.16 9.29
CA ARG A 534 -1.14 19.71 9.42
C ARG A 534 -2.01 19.39 10.63
N VAL A 535 -1.79 20.10 11.73
CA VAL A 535 -2.61 19.96 12.94
C VAL A 535 -4.04 20.44 12.68
N PHE A 536 -4.21 21.57 12.00
CA PHE A 536 -5.54 22.10 11.65
C PHE A 536 -6.30 21.15 10.73
N TRP A 537 -5.65 20.66 9.68
CA TRP A 537 -6.22 19.68 8.76
C TRP A 537 -6.68 18.42 9.49
N LEU A 538 -5.82 17.83 10.34
CA LEU A 538 -6.19 16.62 11.09
C LEU A 538 -7.35 16.88 12.05
N ASP A 539 -7.36 18.03 12.73
CA ASP A 539 -8.46 18.44 13.61
C ASP A 539 -9.79 18.52 12.84
N GLU A 540 -9.79 19.11 11.63
CA GLU A 540 -10.97 19.20 10.77
C GLU A 540 -11.50 17.82 10.37
N VAL A 541 -10.62 16.95 9.87
CA VAL A 541 -10.99 15.58 9.47
C VAL A 541 -11.58 14.84 10.67
N VAL A 542 -10.88 14.79 11.79
CA VAL A 542 -11.32 14.06 13.00
C VAL A 542 -12.62 14.65 13.57
N SER A 543 -12.82 15.97 13.46
CA SER A 543 -14.06 16.64 13.84
C SER A 543 -15.26 16.14 13.02
N LYS A 544 -15.11 16.09 11.69
CA LYS A 544 -16.14 15.58 10.78
C LYS A 544 -16.40 14.09 11.00
N GLU A 545 -15.34 13.29 11.16
CA GLU A 545 -15.44 11.86 11.49
C GLU A 545 -16.25 11.64 12.78
N ASN A 546 -15.91 12.37 13.84
CA ASN A 546 -16.61 12.28 15.12
C ASN A 546 -18.08 12.72 15.03
N SER A 547 -18.36 13.81 14.31
CA SER A 547 -19.73 14.32 14.11
C SER A 547 -20.60 13.30 13.38
N LEU A 548 -20.11 12.79 12.25
CA LEU A 548 -20.84 11.83 11.42
C LEU A 548 -21.08 10.50 12.14
N TYR A 549 -20.07 9.99 12.84
CA TYR A 549 -20.20 8.80 13.68
C TYR A 549 -21.27 8.99 14.76
N SER A 550 -21.21 10.11 15.50
CA SER A 550 -22.12 10.38 16.62
C SER A 550 -23.57 10.52 16.15
N ARG A 551 -23.80 11.19 15.00
CA ARG A 551 -25.13 11.29 14.38
C ARG A 551 -25.65 9.93 13.92
N SER A 552 -24.81 9.15 13.23
CA SER A 552 -25.17 7.79 12.75
C SER A 552 -25.56 6.89 13.92
N LYS A 553 -24.73 6.87 14.95
CA LYS A 553 -24.97 6.09 16.17
C LYS A 553 -26.29 6.48 16.85
N LYS A 554 -26.54 7.78 17.04
CA LYS A 554 -27.79 8.26 17.67
C LYS A 554 -29.05 7.75 16.96
N MET A 555 -29.01 7.60 15.64
CA MET A 555 -30.16 7.07 14.88
C MET A 555 -30.41 5.59 15.15
N MET A 556 -29.35 4.84 15.47
CA MET A 556 -29.43 3.40 15.73
C MET A 556 -29.80 3.09 17.19
N VAL A 557 -29.47 3.96 18.15
CA VAL A 557 -29.73 3.77 19.61
C VAL A 557 -31.23 3.81 20.00
N GLY A 558 -32.12 4.26 19.10
CA GLY A 558 -33.57 4.34 19.35
C GLY A 558 -34.38 3.10 18.93
N VAL A 559 -33.73 2.08 18.39
CA VAL A 559 -34.34 0.76 18.13
C VAL A 559 -34.14 -0.07 19.40
N ASP A 560 -35.15 -0.80 19.84
CA ASP A 560 -35.21 -1.57 21.10
C ASP A 560 -34.25 -2.79 21.11
N HIS A 561 -32.99 -2.56 20.73
CA HIS A 561 -31.96 -3.57 20.53
C HIS A 561 -30.66 -3.00 21.10
N ASP A 562 -30.07 -3.74 22.03
CA ASP A 562 -28.91 -3.37 22.82
C ASP A 562 -27.60 -3.32 21.99
N GLN A 563 -26.43 -3.28 22.64
CA GLN A 563 -25.11 -3.34 21.99
C GLN A 563 -24.96 -4.48 20.97
N GLU A 564 -25.77 -5.53 21.02
CA GLU A 564 -25.83 -6.58 20.00
C GLU A 564 -26.25 -6.05 18.63
N THR A 565 -26.95 -4.91 18.49
CA THR A 565 -27.48 -4.45 17.19
C THR A 565 -26.42 -4.00 16.20
N GLU A 566 -25.41 -3.25 16.64
CA GLU A 566 -24.28 -2.89 15.76
C GLU A 566 -23.54 -4.19 15.39
N LEU A 567 -23.25 -5.05 16.37
CA LEU A 567 -22.57 -6.33 16.16
C LEU A 567 -23.38 -7.34 15.33
N ASP A 568 -24.70 -7.29 15.35
CA ASP A 568 -25.62 -8.21 14.69
C ASP A 568 -25.95 -7.69 13.29
N VAL A 569 -26.12 -6.39 13.08
CA VAL A 569 -26.21 -5.80 11.73
C VAL A 569 -24.91 -6.04 10.98
N PHE A 570 -23.74 -5.75 11.56
CA PHE A 570 -22.45 -6.00 10.89
C PHE A 570 -22.02 -7.49 10.90
N GLY A 571 -22.41 -8.25 11.93
CA GLY A 571 -22.16 -9.69 12.06
C GLY A 571 -23.01 -10.53 11.11
N LYS A 572 -24.24 -10.11 10.79
CA LYS A 572 -25.09 -10.73 9.76
C LYS A 572 -24.52 -10.56 8.35
N VAL A 573 -23.79 -9.47 8.07
CA VAL A 573 -23.06 -9.32 6.79
C VAL A 573 -21.73 -10.10 6.79
N LYS A 574 -21.31 -10.72 7.92
CA LYS A 574 -20.02 -11.41 8.09
C LYS A 574 -18.79 -10.56 7.74
N VAL A 575 -18.92 -9.24 7.70
CA VAL A 575 -17.82 -8.33 7.31
C VAL A 575 -16.92 -8.03 8.52
N MET A 576 -17.45 -8.12 9.73
CA MET A 576 -16.70 -7.83 10.96
C MET A 576 -15.99 -9.06 11.53
N ASN A 577 -14.71 -8.88 11.84
CA ASN A 577 -13.95 -9.82 12.65
C ASN A 577 -14.27 -9.57 14.15
N GLN A 578 -15.23 -10.34 14.67
CA GLN A 578 -15.65 -10.25 16.08
C GLN A 578 -14.50 -10.52 17.05
N TYR A 579 -13.57 -11.41 16.70
CA TYR A 579 -12.38 -11.68 17.50
C TYR A 579 -11.44 -10.46 17.55
N ALA A 580 -11.22 -9.78 16.42
CA ALA A 580 -10.42 -8.55 16.37
C ALA A 580 -11.05 -7.44 17.22
N PHE A 581 -12.38 -7.29 17.17
CA PHE A 581 -13.09 -6.33 18.01
C PHE A 581 -12.96 -6.66 19.50
N ALA A 582 -13.18 -7.92 19.88
CA ALA A 582 -13.02 -8.37 21.27
C ALA A 582 -11.57 -8.21 21.77
N SER A 583 -10.60 -8.54 20.92
CA SER A 583 -9.16 -8.38 21.21
C SER A 583 -8.78 -6.91 21.36
N TYR A 584 -9.35 -6.02 20.54
CA TYR A 584 -9.20 -4.58 20.69
C TYR A 584 -9.75 -4.10 22.04
N LEU A 585 -10.96 -4.54 22.43
CA LEU A 585 -11.56 -4.20 23.73
C LEU A 585 -10.71 -4.70 24.91
N GLU A 586 -10.22 -5.94 24.86
CA GLU A 586 -9.34 -6.51 25.89
C GLU A 586 -7.99 -5.80 25.96
N PHE A 587 -7.39 -5.42 24.82
CA PHE A 587 -6.11 -4.70 24.81
C PHE A 587 -6.18 -3.37 25.54
N PHE A 588 -7.28 -2.64 25.39
CA PHE A 588 -7.50 -1.37 26.09
C PHE A 588 -8.13 -1.54 27.48
N ARG A 589 -8.34 -2.77 27.97
CA ARG A 589 -8.99 -3.03 29.26
C ARG A 589 -8.25 -2.32 30.40
N GLY A 590 -9.01 -1.61 31.23
CA GLY A 590 -8.47 -0.84 32.36
C GLY A 590 -7.96 0.57 32.01
N THR A 591 -7.76 0.90 30.72
CA THR A 591 -7.46 2.28 30.29
C THR A 591 -8.72 3.16 30.30
N ILE A 592 -8.55 4.49 30.25
CA ILE A 592 -9.69 5.43 30.14
C ILE A 592 -10.47 5.14 28.83
N GLU A 593 -9.77 4.82 27.77
CA GLU A 593 -10.29 4.44 26.46
C GLU A 593 -11.08 3.14 26.53
N GLY A 594 -10.54 2.09 27.14
CA GLY A 594 -11.24 0.82 27.34
C GLY A 594 -12.46 0.94 28.26
N LYS A 595 -12.39 1.80 29.29
CA LYS A 595 -13.56 2.13 30.14
C LYS A 595 -14.66 2.84 29.32
N LYS A 596 -14.31 3.69 28.35
CA LYS A 596 -15.28 4.33 27.44
C LYS A 596 -15.89 3.33 26.45
N LEU A 597 -15.07 2.45 25.89
CA LEU A 597 -15.52 1.42 24.94
C LEU A 597 -16.48 0.43 25.61
N SER A 598 -16.15 -0.06 26.81
CA SER A 598 -16.98 -1.01 27.58
C SER A 598 -18.33 -0.44 28.02
N ARG A 599 -18.42 0.86 28.32
CA ARG A 599 -19.68 1.52 28.72
C ARG A 599 -20.61 1.85 27.54
N GLY A 600 -20.17 1.57 26.31
CA GLY A 600 -20.80 2.09 25.11
C GLY A 600 -20.50 3.59 24.96
N CYS A 601 -20.22 4.03 23.74
CA CYS A 601 -19.83 5.42 23.43
C CYS A 601 -21.02 6.38 23.58
N ALA A 602 -21.48 6.64 24.80
CA ALA A 602 -22.54 7.59 25.10
C ALA A 602 -21.95 8.99 25.25
N GLU A 603 -22.60 10.00 24.68
CA GLU A 603 -22.18 11.41 24.80
C GLU A 603 -22.17 11.91 26.25
N ASN A 604 -22.97 11.27 27.12
CA ASN A 604 -23.23 11.68 28.50
C ASN A 604 -22.54 10.83 29.58
N ALA A 605 -21.44 10.14 29.26
CA ALA A 605 -20.63 9.54 30.32
C ALA A 605 -20.04 10.66 31.20
N VAL A 606 -20.75 11.01 32.28
CA VAL A 606 -20.31 11.92 33.32
C VAL A 606 -18.99 11.39 33.85
N TYR A 607 -17.98 12.24 33.78
CA TYR A 607 -16.68 12.01 34.39
C TYR A 607 -16.90 12.00 35.91
N GLU A 608 -16.90 10.81 36.52
CA GLU A 608 -16.57 10.71 37.94
C GLU A 608 -15.04 10.83 38.04
N PRO A 609 -14.50 11.94 38.58
CA PRO A 609 -13.10 11.95 38.96
C PRO A 609 -12.89 10.86 40.00
N ASP A 610 -11.89 9.99 39.76
CA ASP A 610 -11.43 9.02 40.76
C ASP A 610 -11.22 9.76 42.10
N GLU A 611 -12.02 9.39 43.11
CA GLU A 611 -11.74 9.76 44.48
C GLU A 611 -10.34 9.27 44.83
N LYS A 612 -9.55 10.22 45.31
CA LYS A 612 -8.13 10.12 45.58
C LYS A 612 -7.79 8.88 46.41
N SER A 613 -6.75 8.17 45.99
CA SER A 613 -5.85 7.52 46.95
C SER A 613 -5.09 8.61 47.71
N HIS A 614 -5.71 9.15 48.76
CA HIS A 614 -5.13 9.53 50.05
C HIS A 614 -6.21 10.07 50.98
#